data_AF-A0A7S4CTG9-F1
#
_entry.id   AF-A0A7S4CTG9-F1
#
_cell.length_a   1.000
_cell.length_b   1.000
_cell.length_c   1.000
_cell.angle_alpha   90.00
_cell.angle_beta   90.00
_cell.angle_gamma   90.00
#
_symmetry.space_group_name_H-M   'P 1'
#
loop_
_entity.id
_entity.type
_entity.pdbx_description
1 polymer ?
#
loop_
_entity_poly.entity_id
_entity_poly.type
_entity_poly.pdbx_seq_one_letter_code
_entity_poly.pdbx_strand_id
1 'polypeptide(L)'
;MHGTDTMSYTASALSFMLEHLSKTVVVTGSQIPLSVALSDGISNFLGALTVAAHYETPEVMLHFHGTTMRGNRTTKADASGLNGFVSANYRPLVELGVYYTVNWHRMLPPPTAPFKVNTNFEPHIAIFRLFPGVEEEALRNTLREPLRGLVLQTFGAGNAPGSILSVLNEATARGVIIINVTQCHRGVVEA
;
A
#
# COMPACT_ATOMS: atom_id res chain seq x y z
N MET A 1 -11.47 9.69 -7.09
CA MET A 1 -10.81 10.78 -6.34
C MET A 1 -10.76 10.43 -4.87
N HIS A 2 -9.66 10.69 -4.19
CA HIS A 2 -9.44 10.35 -2.77
C HIS A 2 -8.48 11.37 -2.12
N GLY A 3 -8.56 11.56 -0.80
CA GLY A 3 -7.57 12.37 -0.05
C GLY A 3 -6.20 11.69 0.02
N THR A 4 -5.10 12.44 0.09
CA THR A 4 -3.76 11.86 -0.07
C THR A 4 -3.29 11.05 1.14
N ASP A 5 -3.69 11.41 2.37
CA ASP A 5 -3.13 10.82 3.60
C ASP A 5 -3.31 9.30 3.71
N THR A 6 -4.45 8.78 3.29
CA THR A 6 -4.75 7.34 3.36
C THR A 6 -4.91 6.71 1.98
N MET A 7 -4.52 7.40 0.91
CA MET A 7 -4.71 6.93 -0.47
C MET A 7 -4.05 5.58 -0.74
N SER A 8 -2.82 5.37 -0.25
CA SER A 8 -2.12 4.08 -0.39
C SER A 8 -2.80 2.95 0.37
N TYR A 9 -3.44 3.24 1.51
CA TYR A 9 -4.23 2.26 2.26
C TYR A 9 -5.46 1.84 1.47
N THR A 10 -6.22 2.82 0.95
CA THR A 10 -7.41 2.57 0.12
C THR A 10 -7.05 1.82 -1.17
N ALA A 11 -5.99 2.23 -1.87
CA ALA A 11 -5.53 1.56 -3.08
C ALA A 11 -5.09 0.10 -2.80
N SER A 12 -4.46 -0.14 -1.64
CA SER A 12 -4.10 -1.49 -1.20
C SER A 12 -5.35 -2.32 -0.90
N ALA A 13 -6.29 -1.80 -0.11
CA ALA A 13 -7.53 -2.48 0.22
C ALA A 13 -8.32 -2.87 -1.04
N LEU A 14 -8.55 -1.91 -1.94
CA LEU A 14 -9.25 -2.16 -3.21
C LEU A 14 -8.59 -3.26 -4.05
N SER A 15 -7.25 -3.36 -4.03
CA SER A 15 -6.54 -4.41 -4.78
C SER A 15 -6.84 -5.83 -4.30
N PHE A 16 -7.22 -5.99 -3.02
CA PHE A 16 -7.67 -7.25 -2.45
C PHE A 16 -9.20 -7.41 -2.50
N MET A 17 -9.96 -6.31 -2.39
CA MET A 17 -11.43 -6.32 -2.49
C MET A 17 -11.93 -6.76 -3.86
N LEU A 18 -11.29 -6.26 -4.91
CA LEU A 18 -11.72 -6.42 -6.29
C LEU A 18 -11.11 -7.70 -6.89
N GLU A 19 -11.53 -8.85 -6.36
CA GLU A 19 -11.11 -10.16 -6.84
C GLU A 19 -11.45 -10.32 -8.32
N HIS A 20 -10.49 -10.83 -9.11
CA HIS A 20 -10.64 -11.03 -10.55
C HIS A 20 -11.06 -9.78 -11.32
N LEU A 21 -10.55 -8.61 -10.90
CA LEU A 21 -10.74 -7.34 -11.60
C LEU A 21 -10.26 -7.46 -13.06
N SER A 22 -11.13 -7.09 -14.01
CA SER A 22 -10.82 -7.11 -15.45
C SER A 22 -10.77 -5.71 -16.07
N LYS A 23 -10.85 -4.66 -15.25
CA LYS A 23 -10.92 -3.27 -15.67
C LYS A 23 -9.94 -2.41 -14.86
N THR A 24 -9.54 -1.30 -15.46
CA THR A 24 -8.62 -0.35 -14.85
C THR A 24 -9.28 0.44 -13.73
N VAL A 25 -8.69 0.40 -12.53
CA VAL A 25 -9.11 1.25 -11.40
C VAL A 25 -7.95 2.16 -11.04
N VAL A 26 -8.12 3.48 -11.20
CA VAL A 26 -7.08 4.46 -10.87
C VAL A 26 -7.54 5.32 -9.69
N VAL A 27 -6.81 5.24 -8.59
CA VAL A 27 -6.94 6.13 -7.44
C VAL A 27 -6.04 7.34 -7.64
N THR A 28 -6.58 8.53 -7.44
CA THR A 28 -5.81 9.78 -7.55
C THR A 28 -6.44 10.86 -6.66
N GLY A 29 -5.75 11.99 -6.52
CA GLY A 29 -6.16 13.12 -5.70
C GLY A 29 -5.24 14.32 -5.95
N SER A 30 -5.11 15.19 -4.95
CA SER A 30 -4.24 16.36 -5.03
C SER A 30 -3.73 16.77 -3.66
N GLN A 31 -2.56 17.40 -3.62
CA GLN A 31 -2.05 18.07 -2.42
C GLN A 31 -2.70 19.44 -2.25
N ILE A 32 -3.00 20.11 -3.37
CA ILE A 32 -3.65 21.41 -3.41
C ILE A 32 -5.12 21.22 -3.81
N PRO A 33 -6.10 21.78 -3.08
CA PRO A 33 -7.51 21.67 -3.46
C PRO A 33 -7.78 22.14 -4.89
N LEU A 34 -8.67 21.45 -5.59
CA LEU A 34 -8.96 21.71 -7.02
C LEU A 34 -9.46 23.14 -7.29
N SER A 35 -10.05 23.79 -6.28
CA SER A 35 -10.54 25.17 -6.35
C SER A 35 -9.43 26.24 -6.36
N VAL A 36 -8.18 25.87 -6.07
CA VAL A 36 -7.05 26.80 -5.98
C VAL A 36 -6.29 26.85 -7.31
N ALA A 37 -5.90 28.05 -7.73
CA ALA A 37 -5.06 28.23 -8.91
C ALA A 37 -3.75 27.42 -8.79
N LEU A 38 -3.31 26.81 -9.89
CA LEU A 38 -2.13 25.94 -9.96
C LEU A 38 -2.24 24.64 -9.12
N SER A 39 -3.46 24.19 -8.82
CA SER A 39 -3.68 22.87 -8.21
C SER A 39 -3.11 21.74 -9.08
N ASP A 40 -2.37 20.83 -8.44
CA ASP A 40 -1.94 19.55 -9.02
C ASP A 40 -3.12 18.61 -9.31
N GLY A 41 -4.31 18.90 -8.78
CA GLY A 41 -5.51 18.09 -9.00
C GLY A 41 -5.97 18.05 -10.45
N ILE A 42 -5.77 19.12 -11.22
CA ILE A 42 -6.15 19.13 -12.63
C ILE A 42 -5.28 18.12 -13.41
N SER A 43 -3.95 18.22 -13.26
CA SER A 43 -3.02 17.35 -13.98
C SER A 43 -3.12 15.89 -13.50
N ASN A 44 -3.23 15.65 -12.19
CA ASN A 44 -3.41 14.31 -11.64
C ASN A 44 -4.72 13.66 -12.13
N PHE A 45 -5.83 14.41 -12.15
CA PHE A 45 -7.12 13.88 -12.62
C PHE A 45 -7.10 13.54 -14.11
N LEU A 46 -6.57 14.44 -14.94
CA LEU A 46 -6.43 14.20 -16.39
C LEU A 46 -5.49 13.03 -16.68
N GLY A 47 -4.38 12.90 -15.95
CA GLY A 47 -3.47 11.77 -16.08
C GLY A 47 -4.14 10.45 -15.69
N ALA A 48 -4.89 10.43 -14.58
CA ALA A 48 -5.65 9.25 -14.16
C ALA A 48 -6.72 8.83 -15.17
N LEU A 49 -7.48 9.80 -15.73
CA LEU A 49 -8.45 9.54 -16.79
C LEU A 49 -7.78 9.01 -18.06
N THR A 50 -6.66 9.60 -18.45
CA THR A 50 -5.87 9.16 -19.62
C THR A 50 -5.49 7.70 -19.46
N VAL A 51 -4.99 7.32 -18.28
CA VAL A 51 -4.60 5.95 -17.98
C VAL A 51 -5.81 5.00 -18.01
N ALA A 52 -6.91 5.38 -17.35
CA ALA A 52 -8.11 4.55 -17.27
C ALA A 52 -8.79 4.34 -18.64
N ALA A 53 -8.71 5.33 -19.53
CA ALA A 53 -9.36 5.29 -20.84
C ALA A 53 -8.55 4.57 -21.91
N HIS A 54 -7.22 4.64 -21.87
CA HIS A 54 -6.35 4.14 -22.96
C HIS A 54 -5.62 2.85 -22.63
N TYR A 55 -5.50 2.47 -21.36
CA TYR A 55 -4.80 1.27 -20.95
C TYR A 55 -5.77 0.35 -20.20
N GLU A 56 -6.21 -0.71 -20.86
CA GLU A 56 -7.03 -1.76 -20.26
C GLU A 56 -6.14 -2.66 -19.40
N THR A 57 -6.06 -2.36 -18.11
CA THR A 57 -5.20 -3.09 -17.17
C THR A 57 -6.05 -3.63 -16.01
N PRO A 58 -5.92 -4.93 -15.67
CA PRO A 58 -6.73 -5.56 -14.62
C PRO A 58 -6.20 -5.25 -13.22
N GLU A 59 -5.98 -3.97 -12.91
CA GLU A 59 -5.30 -3.55 -11.67
C GLU A 59 -5.90 -2.31 -11.02
N VAL A 60 -5.77 -2.28 -9.69
CA VAL A 60 -5.89 -1.06 -8.90
C VAL A 60 -4.54 -0.34 -8.90
N MET A 61 -4.53 0.87 -9.41
CA MET A 61 -3.35 1.72 -9.56
C MET A 61 -3.52 3.04 -8.80
N LEU A 62 -2.41 3.68 -8.49
CA LEU A 62 -2.37 5.04 -7.95
C LEU A 62 -1.64 5.93 -8.97
N HIS A 63 -2.31 7.00 -9.41
CA HIS A 63 -1.70 8.00 -10.30
C HIS A 63 -1.45 9.30 -9.55
N PHE A 64 -0.21 9.78 -9.58
CA PHE A 64 0.19 11.04 -8.96
C PHE A 64 1.44 11.61 -9.66
N HIS A 65 1.48 12.92 -9.86
CA HIS A 65 2.65 13.63 -10.38
C HIS A 65 3.26 13.00 -11.65
N GLY A 66 2.39 12.71 -12.64
CA GLY A 66 2.80 12.12 -13.91
C GLY A 66 3.19 10.64 -13.85
N THR A 67 3.11 9.99 -12.69
CA THR A 67 3.51 8.59 -12.51
C THR A 67 2.32 7.74 -12.06
N THR A 68 2.11 6.60 -12.72
CA THR A 68 1.14 5.58 -12.33
C THR A 68 1.85 4.37 -11.74
N MET A 69 1.52 4.04 -10.50
CA MET A 69 2.12 2.94 -9.73
C MET A 69 1.06 1.88 -9.40
N ARG A 70 1.49 0.62 -9.19
CA ARG A 70 0.62 -0.42 -8.64
C ARG A 70 0.13 -0.02 -7.24
N GLY A 71 -1.18 0.00 -7.01
CA GLY A 71 -1.80 0.57 -5.81
C GLY A 71 -1.23 0.02 -4.50
N ASN A 72 -1.16 -1.31 -4.38
CA ASN A 72 -0.62 -2.02 -3.21
C ASN A 72 0.91 -2.03 -3.08
N ARG A 73 1.61 -1.26 -3.92
CA ARG A 73 3.06 -1.05 -3.85
C ARG A 73 3.39 0.42 -3.56
N THR A 74 2.42 1.25 -3.20
CA THR A 74 2.63 2.67 -2.94
C THR A 74 2.64 2.99 -1.45
N THR A 75 3.38 4.05 -1.11
CA THR A 75 3.33 4.71 0.21
C THR A 75 3.43 6.23 0.00
N LYS A 76 2.72 7.01 0.82
CA LYS A 76 2.92 8.48 0.87
C LYS A 76 4.27 8.76 1.51
N ALA A 77 5.19 9.37 0.75
CA ALA A 77 6.57 9.61 1.17
C ALA A 77 6.89 11.10 1.39
N ASP A 78 6.08 12.00 0.83
CA ASP A 78 6.21 13.43 1.04
C ASP A 78 4.85 14.04 1.42
N ALA A 79 4.84 14.76 2.54
CA ALA A 79 3.63 15.41 3.06
C ALA A 79 3.38 16.78 2.41
N SER A 80 4.41 17.42 1.85
CA SER A 80 4.39 18.81 1.38
C SER A 80 4.68 18.96 -0.10
N GLY A 81 5.56 18.12 -0.66
CA GLY A 81 5.88 18.09 -2.08
C GLY A 81 4.70 17.64 -2.94
N LEU A 82 4.67 18.11 -4.20
CA LEU A 82 3.70 17.67 -5.20
C LEU A 82 3.94 16.22 -5.66
N ASN A 83 5.16 15.70 -5.50
CA ASN A 83 5.48 14.30 -5.70
C ASN A 83 5.29 13.51 -4.39
N GLY A 84 4.03 13.34 -3.98
CA GLY A 84 3.69 12.82 -2.64
C GLY A 84 3.87 11.31 -2.45
N PHE A 85 3.94 10.51 -3.52
CA PHE A 85 3.88 9.05 -3.45
C PHE A 85 5.06 8.40 -4.14
N VAL A 86 5.46 7.25 -3.61
CA VAL A 86 6.53 6.43 -4.18
C VAL A 86 6.16 4.96 -4.16
N SER A 87 6.77 4.20 -5.07
CA SER A 87 6.78 2.74 -5.04
C SER A 87 8.21 2.24 -4.88
N ALA A 88 8.62 2.02 -3.64
CA ALA A 88 10.03 1.80 -3.30
C ALA A 88 10.58 0.46 -3.82
N ASN A 89 9.73 -0.57 -3.83
CA ASN A 89 10.09 -1.95 -4.17
C ASN A 89 9.52 -2.41 -5.52
N TYR A 90 8.85 -1.53 -6.28
CA TYR A 90 8.31 -1.87 -7.58
C TYR A 90 8.40 -0.67 -8.52
N ARG A 91 8.73 -0.90 -9.79
CA ARG A 91 8.82 0.20 -10.76
C ARG A 91 7.43 0.71 -11.16
N PRO A 92 7.29 1.98 -11.56
CA PRO A 92 6.05 2.49 -12.14
C PRO A 92 5.52 1.63 -13.29
N LEU A 93 4.20 1.60 -13.43
CA LEU A 93 3.50 0.92 -14.51
C LEU A 93 3.40 1.83 -15.74
N VAL A 94 3.13 3.11 -15.52
CA VAL A 94 3.05 4.14 -16.58
C VAL A 94 3.76 5.41 -16.11
N GLU A 95 4.50 6.04 -17.01
CA GLU A 95 5.09 7.37 -16.81
C GLU A 95 4.59 8.30 -17.93
N LEU A 96 3.94 9.40 -17.54
CA LEU A 96 3.42 10.42 -18.44
C LEU A 96 4.41 11.60 -18.48
N GLY A 97 5.28 11.61 -19.48
CA GLY A 97 6.14 12.75 -19.80
C GLY A 97 5.79 13.36 -21.16
N VAL A 98 6.79 13.93 -21.84
CA VAL A 98 6.68 14.31 -23.26
C VAL A 98 6.24 13.12 -24.11
N TYR A 99 6.71 11.92 -23.74
CA TYR A 99 6.27 10.64 -24.27
C TYR A 99 5.65 9.81 -23.14
N TYR A 100 4.73 8.92 -23.51
CA TYR A 100 4.13 7.98 -22.56
C TYR A 100 4.91 6.67 -22.57
N THR A 101 5.39 6.26 -21.41
CA THR A 101 6.08 4.97 -21.23
C THR A 101 5.16 4.02 -20.49
N VAL A 102 4.83 2.89 -21.11
CA VAL A 102 3.98 1.85 -20.50
C VAL A 102 4.77 0.56 -20.33
N ASN A 103 4.87 0.08 -19.09
CA ASN A 103 5.62 -1.12 -18.73
C ASN A 103 4.71 -2.37 -18.74
N TRP A 104 4.22 -2.78 -19.91
CA TRP A 104 3.27 -3.90 -20.07
C TRP A 104 3.72 -5.21 -19.39
N HIS A 105 5.01 -5.52 -19.46
CA HIS A 105 5.60 -6.72 -18.83
C HIS A 105 5.49 -6.75 -17.29
N ARG A 106 5.09 -5.64 -16.66
CA ARG A 106 4.88 -5.53 -15.22
C ARG A 106 3.43 -5.65 -14.81
N MET A 107 2.49 -5.55 -15.76
CA MET A 107 1.07 -5.57 -15.47
C MET A 107 0.58 -6.99 -15.20
N LEU A 108 -0.47 -7.12 -14.40
CA LEU A 108 -1.13 -8.39 -14.15
C LEU A 108 -1.79 -8.91 -15.45
N PRO A 109 -1.78 -10.23 -15.66
CA PRO A 109 -2.53 -10.81 -16.77
C PRO A 109 -4.04 -10.66 -16.54
N PRO A 110 -4.85 -10.74 -17.61
CA PRO A 110 -6.31 -10.79 -17.48
C PRO A 110 -6.77 -11.91 -16.54
N PRO A 111 -7.83 -11.69 -15.74
CA PRO A 111 -8.35 -12.70 -14.84
C PRO A 111 -9.00 -13.86 -15.60
N THR A 112 -8.94 -15.06 -15.02
CA THR A 112 -9.56 -16.28 -15.58
C THR A 112 -10.89 -16.65 -14.94
N ALA A 113 -11.30 -15.94 -13.88
CA ALA A 113 -12.54 -16.19 -13.14
C ALA A 113 -13.43 -14.94 -13.12
N PRO A 114 -14.73 -15.09 -12.80
CA PRO A 114 -15.64 -13.96 -12.73
C PRO A 114 -15.26 -12.94 -11.65
N PHE A 115 -15.46 -11.66 -11.96
CA PHE A 115 -15.26 -10.56 -11.00
C PHE A 115 -16.10 -10.76 -9.73
N LYS A 116 -15.47 -10.52 -8.58
CA LYS A 116 -16.10 -10.63 -7.27
C LYS A 116 -15.61 -9.52 -6.35
N VAL A 117 -16.50 -9.00 -5.51
CA VAL A 117 -16.15 -8.05 -4.46
C VAL A 117 -16.10 -8.79 -3.13
N ASN A 118 -14.97 -8.71 -2.44
CA ASN A 118 -14.80 -9.22 -1.10
C ASN A 118 -14.69 -8.06 -0.10
N THR A 119 -15.69 -7.95 0.77
CA THR A 119 -15.77 -6.92 1.82
C THR A 119 -15.50 -7.48 3.22
N ASN A 120 -15.21 -8.77 3.34
CA ASN A 120 -15.06 -9.45 4.62
C ASN A 120 -13.63 -9.29 5.16
N PHE A 121 -13.31 -8.08 5.63
CA PHE A 121 -12.03 -7.80 6.31
C PHE A 121 -12.13 -8.10 7.80
N GLU A 122 -11.07 -8.70 8.34
CA GLU A 122 -10.87 -8.85 9.78
C GLU A 122 -10.47 -7.48 10.39
N PRO A 123 -11.32 -6.86 11.24
CA PRO A 123 -11.02 -5.55 11.81
C PRO A 123 -10.03 -5.62 12.99
N HIS A 124 -9.86 -6.76 13.65
CA HIS A 124 -9.02 -6.88 14.83
C HIS A 124 -7.55 -7.09 14.47
N ILE A 125 -6.96 -6.09 13.82
CA ILE A 125 -5.55 -6.07 13.44
C ILE A 125 -4.82 -4.89 14.07
N ALA A 126 -3.51 -5.02 14.26
CA ALA A 126 -2.66 -3.96 14.76
C ALA A 126 -1.37 -3.85 13.94
N ILE A 127 -0.78 -2.66 13.95
CA ILE A 127 0.57 -2.41 13.45
C ILE A 127 1.42 -2.06 14.67
N PHE A 128 2.50 -2.80 14.91
CA PHE A 128 3.42 -2.52 16.01
C PHE A 128 4.82 -2.29 15.46
N ARG A 129 5.40 -1.14 15.77
CA ARG A 129 6.74 -0.77 15.30
C ARG A 129 7.75 -0.98 16.42
N LEU A 130 8.76 -1.81 16.16
CA LEU A 130 9.87 -1.97 17.08
C LEU A 130 10.73 -0.70 17.11
N PHE A 131 11.26 -0.36 18.28
CA PHE A 131 12.28 0.67 18.43
C PHE A 131 13.24 0.25 19.55
N PRO A 132 14.49 0.74 19.56
CA PRO A 132 15.43 0.43 20.63
C PRO A 132 14.84 0.82 22.00
N GLY A 133 14.80 -0.14 22.93
CA GLY A 133 14.19 0.07 24.25
C GLY A 133 12.69 -0.22 24.33
N VAL A 134 12.08 -0.80 23.28
CA VAL A 134 10.69 -1.25 23.36
C VAL A 134 10.52 -2.29 24.48
N GLU A 135 9.56 -2.05 25.36
CA GLU A 135 9.26 -2.96 26.47
C GLU A 135 8.43 -4.15 25.98
N GLU A 136 8.76 -5.34 26.50
CA GLU A 136 8.03 -6.58 26.22
C GLU A 136 6.53 -6.43 26.52
N GLU A 137 6.20 -5.74 27.62
CA GLU A 137 4.82 -5.54 28.07
C GLU A 137 4.00 -4.68 27.09
N ALA A 138 4.61 -3.73 26.39
CA ALA A 138 3.91 -2.94 25.37
C ALA A 138 3.46 -3.81 24.18
N LEU A 139 4.32 -4.73 23.75
CA LEU A 139 3.98 -5.70 22.72
C LEU A 139 2.93 -6.70 23.23
N ARG A 140 3.10 -7.20 24.46
CA ARG A 140 2.15 -8.10 25.11
C ARG A 140 0.75 -7.50 25.21
N ASN A 141 0.66 -6.22 25.58
CA ASN A 141 -0.59 -5.46 25.63
C ASN A 141 -1.26 -5.32 24.26
N THR A 142 -0.46 -5.06 23.22
CA THR A 142 -0.96 -4.97 21.84
C THR A 142 -1.53 -6.31 21.37
N LEU A 143 -0.93 -7.43 21.77
CA LEU A 143 -1.30 -8.80 21.39
C LEU A 143 -2.43 -9.41 22.24
N ARG A 144 -3.08 -8.63 23.11
CA ARG A 144 -4.26 -9.09 23.87
C ARG A 144 -5.44 -9.32 22.93
N GLU A 145 -6.37 -10.16 23.38
CA GLU A 145 -7.66 -10.33 22.69
C GLU A 145 -8.39 -8.97 22.57
N PRO A 146 -9.15 -8.75 21.48
CA PRO A 146 -9.56 -9.71 20.45
C PRO A 146 -8.62 -9.78 19.22
N LEU A 147 -7.36 -9.34 19.32
CA LEU A 147 -6.46 -9.26 18.16
C LEU A 147 -6.34 -10.59 17.40
N ARG A 148 -6.47 -10.54 16.07
CA ARG A 148 -6.36 -11.69 15.16
C ARG A 148 -5.15 -11.59 14.23
N GLY A 149 -4.63 -10.39 13.99
CA GLY A 149 -3.45 -10.17 13.16
C GLY A 149 -2.55 -9.03 13.67
N LEU A 150 -1.23 -9.21 13.52
CA LEU A 150 -0.23 -8.18 13.81
C LEU A 150 0.70 -7.98 12.60
N VAL A 151 0.83 -6.74 12.14
CA VAL A 151 1.94 -6.34 11.25
C VAL A 151 3.06 -5.79 12.13
N LEU A 152 4.12 -6.59 12.30
CA LEU A 152 5.28 -6.24 13.11
C LEU A 152 6.34 -5.57 12.24
N GLN A 153 6.59 -4.27 12.47
CA GLN A 153 7.64 -3.55 11.76
C GLN A 153 8.98 -3.70 12.50
N THR A 154 9.89 -4.48 11.94
CA THR A 154 11.20 -4.85 12.50
C THR A 154 12.36 -4.09 11.84
N PHE A 155 13.58 -4.26 12.36
CA PHE A 155 14.75 -3.55 11.86
C PHE A 155 15.37 -4.22 10.63
N GLY A 156 15.87 -3.42 9.68
CA GLY A 156 16.68 -3.91 8.57
C GLY A 156 16.01 -5.04 7.79
N ALA A 157 16.68 -6.19 7.69
CA ALA A 157 16.19 -7.35 6.95
C ALA A 157 15.20 -8.24 7.73
N GLY A 158 14.56 -7.74 8.79
CA GLY A 158 13.60 -8.53 9.58
C GLY A 158 13.96 -8.76 11.04
N ASN A 159 15.00 -8.10 11.54
CA ASN A 159 15.60 -8.41 12.83
C ASN A 159 14.78 -7.85 14.00
N ALA A 160 14.57 -8.68 15.02
CA ALA A 160 13.93 -8.31 16.28
C ALA A 160 14.79 -8.78 17.47
N PRO A 161 14.68 -8.13 18.64
CA PRO A 161 15.33 -8.61 19.86
C PRO A 161 14.83 -10.02 20.23
N GLY A 162 15.75 -10.91 20.64
CA GLY A 162 15.36 -12.26 21.09
C GLY A 162 14.42 -12.27 22.31
N SER A 163 14.42 -11.20 23.10
CA SER A 163 13.59 -11.06 24.30
C SER A 163 12.08 -11.09 24.01
N ILE A 164 11.64 -10.66 22.82
CA ILE A 164 10.21 -10.63 22.50
C ILE A 164 9.67 -11.95 21.91
N LEU A 165 10.54 -12.93 21.65
CA LEU A 165 10.15 -14.19 21.01
C LEU A 165 9.11 -14.99 21.82
N SER A 166 9.22 -14.98 23.15
CA SER A 166 8.23 -15.61 24.04
C SER A 166 6.83 -15.05 23.80
N VAL A 167 6.69 -13.72 23.79
CA VAL A 167 5.41 -13.03 23.56
C VAL A 167 4.81 -13.36 22.20
N LEU A 168 5.65 -13.37 21.15
CA LEU A 168 5.22 -13.70 19.79
C LEU A 168 4.76 -15.15 19.69
N ASN A 169 5.48 -16.09 20.33
CA ASN A 169 5.10 -17.50 20.40
C ASN A 169 3.78 -17.70 21.15
N GLU A 170 3.58 -17.01 22.27
CA GLU A 170 2.32 -17.06 23.01
C GLU A 170 1.14 -16.54 22.17
N ALA A 171 1.33 -15.46 21.40
CA ALA A 171 0.27 -14.91 20.55
C ALA A 171 -0.06 -15.80 19.36
N THR A 172 0.95 -16.35 18.69
CA THR A 172 0.75 -17.31 17.59
C THR A 172 0.09 -18.60 18.07
N ALA A 173 0.41 -19.08 19.28
CA ALA A 173 -0.29 -20.20 19.90
C ALA A 173 -1.78 -19.94 20.16
N ARG A 174 -2.19 -18.67 20.36
CA ARG A 174 -3.61 -18.25 20.43
C ARG A 174 -4.26 -18.07 19.05
N GLY A 175 -3.52 -18.27 17.96
CA GLY A 175 -4.01 -18.12 16.59
C GLY A 175 -3.90 -16.70 16.01
N VAL A 176 -3.12 -15.81 16.63
CA VAL A 176 -2.80 -14.49 16.04
C VAL A 176 -1.82 -14.68 14.88
N ILE A 177 -2.17 -14.19 13.69
CA ILE A 177 -1.28 -14.19 12.52
C ILE A 177 -0.32 -13.01 12.64
N ILE A 178 0.99 -13.26 12.64
CA ILE A 178 2.02 -12.22 12.73
C ILE A 178 2.77 -12.13 11.40
N ILE A 179 2.77 -10.94 10.79
CA ILE A 179 3.50 -10.65 9.55
C ILE A 179 4.69 -9.75 9.89
N ASN A 180 5.91 -10.25 9.64
CA ASN A 180 7.13 -9.48 9.80
C ASN A 180 7.37 -8.60 8.55
N VAL A 181 7.48 -7.29 8.74
CA VAL A 181 7.84 -6.33 7.70
C VAL A 181 9.01 -5.47 8.14
N THR A 182 9.81 -5.00 7.18
CA THR A 182 10.88 -4.05 7.49
C THR A 182 10.34 -2.64 7.74
N GLN A 183 10.95 -1.92 8.67
CA GLN A 183 10.77 -0.48 8.83
C GLN A 183 11.44 0.36 7.74
N CYS A 184 12.39 -0.24 7.00
CA CYS A 184 13.12 0.41 5.93
C CYS A 184 12.19 0.73 4.76
N HIS A 185 12.43 1.87 4.11
CA HIS A 185 11.61 2.30 2.98
C HIS A 185 11.67 1.33 1.79
N ARG A 186 12.83 0.70 1.57
CA ARG A 186 13.11 -0.24 0.49
C ARG A 186 13.82 -1.47 1.04
N GLY A 187 13.58 -2.63 0.45
CA GLY A 187 14.21 -3.90 0.85
C GLY A 187 13.21 -5.05 0.97
N VAL A 188 13.72 -6.18 1.44
CA VAL A 188 12.98 -7.42 1.69
C VAL A 188 13.35 -7.95 3.07
N VAL A 189 12.45 -8.68 3.71
CA VAL A 189 12.71 -9.41 4.95
C VAL A 189 13.31 -10.78 4.58
N GLU A 190 14.40 -11.15 5.24
CA GLU A 190 15.16 -12.40 5.01
C GLU A 190 15.29 -13.27 6.27
N ALA A 191 14.90 -12.73 7.44
CA ALA A 191 14.97 -13.40 8.74
C ALA A 191 13.87 -14.45 8.95
#